data_AF-A0AAN0V820-F1
#
_entry.id   AF-A0AAN0V820-F1
#
_cell.length_a   1.000
_cell.length_b   1.000
_cell.length_c   1.000
_cell.angle_alpha   90.00
_cell.angle_beta   90.00
_cell.angle_gamma   90.00
#
_symmetry.space_group_name_H-M   'P 1'
#
loop_
_entity.id
_entity.type
_entity.pdbx_description
1 polymer ?
#
loop_
_entity_poly.entity_id
_entity_poly.type
_entity_poly.pdbx_seq_one_letter_code
_entity_poly.pdbx_strand_id
1 'polypeptide(L)'
;MEWLTSPEIWVAFFTLTALEIVLGIDNIIMISILVSRMPKHMQPRTRIFGLALAMVTRIMLLLSITWVMRLTADLFVIFGQGISGRDLILFFGGLFLLWKSSQEIYHGLEGEDENQEEPKGAGGKFFYTIIQIAIIDIVFSLDSVITAVGMVSHVPVMIAAIIVAVLVMMLCAGAISNFIDKHPSLKMLALSFLIVVGTVLIAESFDVHVPKGYVYFAMAFSLAVEAINIRMRTAMARKQGKEHEPVKLRKDIPGQ
;
A
#
# COMPACT_ATOMS: atom_id res chain seq x y z
N MET A 1 36.59 -2.16 6.30
CA MET A 1 36.66 -1.28 5.11
C MET A 1 36.54 -2.07 3.80
N GLU A 2 36.98 -3.34 3.72
CA GLU A 2 36.89 -4.19 2.51
C GLU A 2 35.45 -4.50 2.03
N TRP A 3 34.47 -4.50 2.94
CA TRP A 3 33.05 -4.70 2.63
C TRP A 3 32.37 -3.54 1.87
N LEU A 4 32.85 -2.30 1.96
CA LEU A 4 32.25 -1.17 1.23
C LEU A 4 32.72 -1.12 -0.24
N THR A 5 33.80 -1.84 -0.55
CA THR A 5 34.41 -1.90 -1.88
C THR A 5 34.02 -3.15 -2.68
N SER A 6 33.30 -4.11 -2.08
CA SER A 6 32.84 -5.31 -2.78
C SER A 6 31.62 -4.98 -3.67
N PRO A 7 31.69 -5.17 -5.00
CA PRO A 7 30.56 -4.93 -5.91
C PRO A 7 29.31 -5.74 -5.55
N GLU A 8 29.46 -6.91 -4.95
CA GLU A 8 28.38 -7.82 -4.58
C GLU A 8 27.42 -7.20 -3.56
N ILE A 9 27.97 -6.46 -2.57
CA ILE A 9 27.18 -5.77 -1.55
C ILE A 9 26.34 -4.65 -2.16
N TRP A 10 26.88 -3.91 -3.12
CA TRP A 10 26.16 -2.86 -3.81
C TRP A 10 25.06 -3.42 -4.71
N VAL A 11 25.35 -4.50 -5.44
CA VAL A 11 24.33 -5.21 -6.24
C VAL A 11 23.20 -5.69 -5.32
N ALA A 12 23.52 -6.39 -4.23
CA ALA A 12 22.53 -6.84 -3.25
C ALA A 12 21.73 -5.67 -2.66
N PHE A 13 22.39 -4.57 -2.29
CA PHE A 13 21.75 -3.36 -1.79
C PHE A 13 20.76 -2.77 -2.79
N PHE A 14 21.16 -2.57 -4.05
CA PHE A 14 20.28 -2.00 -5.07
C PHE A 14 19.13 -2.94 -5.43
N THR A 15 19.39 -4.25 -5.52
CA THR A 15 18.33 -5.24 -5.76
C THR A 15 17.32 -5.27 -4.62
N LEU A 16 17.79 -5.31 -3.37
CA LEU A 16 16.90 -5.26 -2.20
C LEU A 16 16.12 -3.95 -2.14
N THR A 17 16.77 -2.81 -2.40
CA THR A 17 16.10 -1.51 -2.40
C THR A 17 15.02 -1.46 -3.49
N ALA A 18 15.30 -1.98 -4.68
CA ALA A 18 14.33 -2.04 -5.77
C ALA A 18 13.15 -2.95 -5.42
N LEU A 19 13.40 -4.14 -4.86
CA LEU A 19 12.34 -5.04 -4.40
C LEU A 19 11.51 -4.40 -3.29
N GLU A 20 12.14 -3.79 -2.28
CA GLU A 20 11.43 -3.10 -1.20
C GLU A 20 10.58 -1.92 -1.69
N ILE A 21 11.03 -1.20 -2.72
CA ILE A 21 10.22 -0.14 -3.34
C ILE A 21 9.03 -0.75 -4.08
N VAL A 22 9.25 -1.76 -4.93
CA VAL A 22 8.17 -2.40 -5.71
C VAL A 22 7.12 -3.01 -4.78
N LEU A 23 7.56 -3.73 -3.75
CA LEU A 23 6.71 -4.33 -2.72
C LEU A 23 6.05 -3.25 -1.82
N GLY A 24 6.75 -2.15 -1.57
CA GLY A 24 6.30 -1.06 -0.71
C GLY A 24 5.27 -0.13 -1.35
N ILE A 25 5.07 -0.18 -2.67
CA ILE A 25 4.06 0.63 -3.39
C ILE A 25 2.65 0.34 -2.85
N ASP A 26 2.33 -0.92 -2.55
CA ASP A 26 1.01 -1.28 -2.03
C ASP A 26 0.80 -0.72 -0.62
N ASN A 27 1.85 -0.76 0.21
CA ASN A 27 1.83 -0.22 1.58
C ASN A 27 1.62 1.30 1.58
N ILE A 28 2.31 2.06 0.73
CA ILE A 28 2.13 3.53 0.64
C ILE A 28 0.77 3.93 0.09
N ILE A 29 0.23 3.17 -0.87
CA ILE A 29 -1.11 3.40 -1.42
C ILE A 29 -2.15 3.22 -0.31
N MET A 30 -2.06 2.14 0.45
CA MET A 30 -3.00 1.87 1.54
C MET A 30 -2.88 2.88 2.69
N ILE A 31 -1.66 3.26 3.08
CA ILE A 31 -1.45 4.37 4.03
C ILE A 31 -2.14 5.64 3.51
N SER A 32 -1.97 5.95 2.22
CA SER A 32 -2.59 7.14 1.62
C SER A 32 -4.12 7.08 1.65
N ILE A 33 -4.72 5.90 1.44
CA ILE A 33 -6.16 5.69 1.50
C ILE A 33 -6.69 5.88 2.93
N LEU A 34 -6.05 5.25 3.92
CA LEU A 34 -6.44 5.39 5.33
C LEU A 34 -6.30 6.83 5.82
N VAL A 35 -5.23 7.51 5.39
CA VAL A 35 -4.98 8.91 5.74
C VAL A 35 -5.95 9.86 5.05
N SER A 36 -6.48 9.55 3.86
CA SER A 36 -7.42 10.45 3.16
C SER A 36 -8.71 10.73 3.94
N ARG A 37 -9.12 9.83 4.85
CA ARG A 37 -10.25 10.00 5.78
C ARG A 37 -9.94 10.95 6.95
N MET A 38 -8.68 11.25 7.20
CA MET A 38 -8.29 12.18 8.26
C MET A 38 -8.58 13.63 7.85
N PRO A 39 -8.82 14.54 8.81
CA PRO A 39 -8.92 15.97 8.54
C PRO A 39 -7.70 16.46 7.73
N LYS A 40 -7.92 17.24 6.66
CA LYS A 40 -6.87 17.63 5.69
C LYS A 40 -5.60 18.19 6.34
N HIS A 41 -5.72 18.92 7.44
CA HIS A 41 -4.58 19.49 8.17
C HIS A 41 -3.71 18.44 8.90
N MET A 42 -4.26 17.26 9.22
CA MET A 42 -3.56 16.16 9.90
C MET A 42 -2.96 15.14 8.92
N GLN A 43 -3.41 15.11 7.67
CA GLN A 43 -3.01 14.09 6.70
C GLN A 43 -1.48 14.01 6.49
N PRO A 44 -0.76 15.12 6.29
CA PRO A 44 0.69 15.05 6.05
C PRO A 44 1.44 14.46 7.25
N ARG A 45 1.05 14.85 8.47
CA ARG A 45 1.65 14.33 9.71
C ARG A 45 1.33 12.86 9.88
N THR A 46 0.08 12.46 9.69
CA THR A 46 -0.36 11.06 9.84
C THR A 46 0.38 10.14 8.88
N ARG A 47 0.60 10.57 7.64
CA ARG A 47 1.37 9.82 6.64
C ARG A 47 2.84 9.68 7.00
N ILE A 48 3.50 10.76 7.41
CA ILE A 48 4.91 10.73 7.81
C ILE A 48 5.08 9.85 9.05
N PHE A 49 4.23 10.01 10.07
CA PHE A 49 4.28 9.17 11.27
C PHE A 49 3.96 7.71 10.96
N GLY A 50 2.97 7.43 10.11
CA GLY A 50 2.64 6.07 9.68
C GLY A 50 3.80 5.40 8.94
N LEU A 51 4.44 6.10 8.00
CA LEU A 51 5.61 5.59 7.27
C LEU A 51 6.84 5.42 8.16
N ALA A 52 7.08 6.35 9.09
CA ALA A 52 8.17 6.24 10.05
C ALA A 52 7.95 5.06 11.00
N LEU A 53 6.72 4.86 11.47
CA LEU A 53 6.34 3.72 12.30
C LEU A 53 6.53 2.40 11.52
N ALA A 54 6.07 2.34 10.27
CA ALA A 54 6.24 1.19 9.38
C ALA A 54 7.73 0.83 9.16
N MET A 55 8.59 1.83 9.01
CA MET A 55 10.03 1.61 8.93
C MET A 55 10.58 0.99 10.21
N VAL A 56 10.19 1.53 11.36
CA VAL A 56 10.64 1.02 12.66
C VAL A 56 10.16 -0.41 12.89
N THR A 57 8.89 -0.70 12.63
CA THR A 57 8.33 -2.07 12.76
C THR A 57 9.06 -3.04 11.84
N ARG A 58 9.33 -2.65 10.59
CA ARG A 58 10.10 -3.47 9.64
C ARG A 58 11.53 -3.74 10.12
N ILE A 59 12.24 -2.72 10.59
CA ILE A 59 13.59 -2.90 11.13
C ILE A 59 13.56 -3.80 12.38
N MET A 60 12.58 -3.63 13.26
CA MET A 60 12.42 -4.46 14.46
C MET A 60 12.13 -5.93 14.10
N LEU A 61 11.28 -6.19 13.10
CA LEU A 61 11.02 -7.53 12.58
C LEU A 61 12.29 -8.15 11.99
N LEU A 62 13.05 -7.39 11.22
CA LEU A 62 14.31 -7.84 10.64
C LEU A 62 15.38 -8.12 11.72
N LEU A 63 15.51 -7.28 12.75
CA LEU A 63 16.42 -7.56 13.87
C LEU A 63 15.95 -8.77 14.69
N SER A 64 14.64 -9.04 14.69
CA SER A 64 14.02 -10.21 15.32
C SER A 64 13.99 -11.44 14.39
N ILE A 65 14.82 -11.48 13.35
CA ILE A 65 14.88 -12.57 12.35
C ILE A 65 14.85 -13.97 12.96
N THR A 66 15.63 -14.24 14.01
CA THR A 66 15.64 -15.57 14.66
C THR A 66 14.28 -15.94 15.25
N TRP A 67 13.56 -14.94 15.77
CA TRP A 67 12.20 -15.13 16.26
C TRP A 67 11.19 -15.27 15.11
N VAL A 68 11.30 -14.45 14.07
CA VAL A 68 10.47 -14.56 12.85
C VAL A 68 10.65 -15.92 12.18
N MET A 69 11.87 -16.47 12.12
CA MET A 69 12.13 -17.81 11.58
C MET A 69 11.57 -18.93 12.47
N ARG A 70 11.30 -18.68 13.76
CA ARG A 70 10.55 -19.63 14.59
C ARG A 70 9.05 -19.55 14.35
N LEU A 71 8.53 -18.41 13.87
CA LEU A 71 7.13 -18.31 13.49
C LEU A 71 6.78 -19.21 12.31
N THR A 72 7.75 -19.60 11.48
CA THR A 72 7.53 -20.55 10.38
C THR A 72 7.60 -22.01 10.80
N ALA A 73 7.93 -22.29 12.07
CA ALA A 73 7.90 -23.65 12.60
C ALA A 73 6.48 -24.02 13.05
N ASP A 74 6.10 -25.28 12.83
CA ASP A 74 4.80 -25.81 13.22
C ASP A 74 4.58 -25.65 14.73
N LEU A 75 3.55 -24.89 15.11
CA LEU A 75 3.10 -24.76 16.49
C LEU A 75 2.32 -26.00 16.92
N PHE A 76 1.47 -26.49 16.03
CA PHE A 76 0.64 -27.69 16.22
C PHE A 76 0.21 -28.24 14.85
N VAL A 77 -0.12 -29.52 14.80
CA VAL A 77 -0.56 -30.21 13.58
C VAL A 77 -2.04 -30.55 13.68
N ILE A 78 -2.84 -30.11 12.72
CA ILE A 78 -4.27 -30.45 12.62
C ILE A 78 -4.50 -31.14 11.28
N PHE A 79 -5.18 -32.30 11.28
CA PHE A 79 -5.48 -33.08 10.07
C PHE A 79 -4.25 -33.37 9.17
N GLY A 80 -3.05 -33.47 9.76
CA GLY A 80 -1.81 -33.70 9.01
C GLY A 80 -1.19 -32.45 8.38
N GLN A 81 -1.75 -31.26 8.61
CA GLN A 81 -1.13 -29.98 8.25
C GLN A 81 -0.54 -29.30 9.48
N GLY A 82 0.74 -28.92 9.39
CA GLY A 82 1.41 -28.11 10.39
C GLY A 82 0.95 -26.66 10.29
N ILE A 83 0.52 -26.07 11.40
CA ILE A 83 0.11 -24.68 11.44
C ILE A 83 1.18 -23.90 12.19
N SER A 84 1.79 -22.95 11.51
CA SER A 84 2.83 -22.09 12.06
C SER A 84 2.27 -20.74 12.55
N GLY A 85 3.06 -20.01 13.34
CA GLY A 85 2.69 -18.67 13.79
C GLY A 85 2.57 -17.67 12.63
N ARG A 86 3.38 -17.85 11.59
CA ARG A 86 3.29 -17.11 10.32
C ARG A 86 1.92 -17.33 9.70
N ASP A 87 1.47 -18.57 9.59
CA ASP A 87 0.21 -18.89 8.90
C ASP A 87 -0.99 -18.26 9.60
N LEU A 88 -0.99 -18.25 10.94
CA LEU A 88 -2.01 -17.54 11.70
C LEU A 88 -2.01 -16.03 11.41
N ILE A 89 -0.83 -15.39 11.37
CA ILE A 89 -0.73 -13.97 11.04
C ILE A 89 -1.22 -13.68 9.62
N LEU A 90 -0.84 -14.52 8.64
CA LEU A 90 -1.27 -14.36 7.25
C LEU A 90 -2.78 -14.60 7.09
N PHE A 91 -3.32 -15.62 7.77
CA PHE A 91 -4.75 -15.94 7.74
C PHE A 91 -5.60 -14.81 8.33
N PHE A 92 -5.31 -14.41 9.58
CA PHE A 92 -6.06 -13.33 10.23
C PHE A 92 -5.80 -11.98 9.58
N GLY A 93 -4.58 -11.72 9.12
CA GLY A 93 -4.23 -10.52 8.36
C GLY A 93 -4.97 -10.45 7.03
N GLY A 94 -5.06 -11.55 6.30
CA GLY A 94 -5.83 -11.64 5.05
C GLY A 94 -7.32 -11.46 5.28
N LEU A 95 -7.90 -12.08 6.31
CA LEU A 95 -9.30 -11.85 6.71
C LEU A 95 -9.56 -10.39 7.09
N PHE A 96 -8.64 -9.79 7.84
CA PHE A 96 -8.71 -8.38 8.21
C PHE A 96 -8.71 -7.48 6.98
N LEU A 97 -7.82 -7.74 6.00
CA LEU A 97 -7.77 -7.02 4.74
C LEU A 97 -9.07 -7.16 3.95
N LEU A 98 -9.59 -8.38 3.78
CA LEU A 98 -10.86 -8.62 3.09
C LEU A 98 -11.99 -7.83 3.74
N TRP A 99 -12.14 -7.95 5.06
CA TRP A 99 -13.19 -7.25 5.80
C TRP A 99 -13.05 -5.72 5.67
N LYS A 100 -11.86 -5.17 5.90
CA LYS A 100 -11.63 -3.72 5.84
C LYS A 100 -11.81 -3.17 4.43
N SER A 101 -11.30 -3.85 3.41
CA SER A 101 -11.42 -3.41 2.03
C SER A 101 -12.86 -3.51 1.53
N SER A 102 -13.61 -4.55 1.91
CA SER A 102 -15.05 -4.65 1.61
C SER A 102 -15.87 -3.59 2.32
N GLN A 103 -15.53 -3.23 3.56
CA GLN A 103 -16.18 -2.12 4.26
C GLN A 103 -15.90 -0.77 3.57
N GLU A 104 -14.65 -0.52 3.16
CA GLU A 104 -14.25 0.74 2.53
C GLU A 104 -14.81 0.88 1.10
N ILE A 105 -14.64 -0.16 0.27
CA ILE A 105 -15.72 -0.79 -0.50
C ILE A 105 -17.09 -0.09 -0.55
N TYR A 106 -17.93 -0.67 0.30
CA TYR A 106 -19.33 -0.39 0.53
C TYR A 106 -19.56 1.08 0.87
N HIS A 107 -18.77 1.66 1.79
CA HIS A 107 -18.86 3.08 2.15
C HIS A 107 -18.54 4.02 0.97
N GLY A 108 -17.69 3.60 0.04
CA GLY A 108 -17.41 4.36 -1.17
C GLY A 108 -18.57 4.37 -2.19
N LEU A 109 -19.47 3.38 -2.11
CA LEU A 109 -20.60 3.20 -3.03
C LEU A 109 -21.91 3.80 -2.51
N GLU A 110 -22.17 3.75 -1.21
CA GLU A 110 -23.43 4.25 -0.62
C GLU A 110 -23.48 5.77 -0.41
N GLY A 111 -22.37 6.47 -0.63
CA GLY A 111 -22.27 7.87 -0.23
C GLY A 111 -22.07 7.98 1.29
N GLU A 112 -21.62 9.14 1.74
CA GLU A 112 -21.23 9.38 3.15
C GLU A 112 -22.44 9.31 4.09
N ASP A 113 -22.89 8.11 4.46
CA ASP A 113 -23.70 7.93 5.66
C ASP A 113 -22.77 8.07 6.88
N GLU A 114 -22.90 9.20 7.59
CA GLU A 114 -22.14 9.61 8.79
C GLU A 114 -22.31 8.67 10.02
N ASN A 115 -22.83 7.45 9.86
CA ASN A 115 -23.32 6.62 10.97
C ASN A 115 -22.53 5.31 11.21
N GLN A 116 -21.20 5.37 11.26
CA GLN A 116 -20.42 4.34 11.96
C GLN A 116 -19.38 4.96 12.89
N GLU A 117 -19.13 4.25 13.98
CA GLU A 117 -18.40 4.59 15.21
C GLU A 117 -16.95 5.08 14.97
N GLU A 118 -16.78 6.24 14.34
CA GLU A 118 -15.49 6.90 14.38
C GLU A 118 -15.23 7.44 15.79
N PRO A 119 -14.03 7.18 16.38
CA PRO A 119 -13.72 7.67 17.71
C PRO A 119 -13.91 9.20 17.77
N LYS A 120 -14.72 9.65 18.73
CA LYS A 120 -15.05 11.06 18.91
C LYS A 120 -13.78 11.86 19.23
N GLY A 121 -13.37 12.70 18.29
CA GLY A 121 -12.25 13.63 18.43
C GLY A 121 -11.03 13.32 17.55
N ALA A 122 -10.34 14.38 17.12
CA ALA A 122 -9.22 14.31 16.17
C ALA A 122 -8.04 13.43 16.66
N GLY A 123 -7.79 13.39 17.98
CA GLY A 123 -6.75 12.54 18.57
C GLY A 123 -7.09 11.04 18.55
N GLY A 124 -8.36 10.69 18.76
CA GLY A 124 -8.84 9.31 18.70
C GLY A 124 -8.76 8.75 17.27
N LYS A 125 -9.16 9.54 16.27
CA LYS A 125 -9.04 9.18 14.85
C LYS A 125 -7.58 8.99 14.45
N PHE A 126 -6.68 9.87 14.89
CA PHE A 126 -5.25 9.74 14.60
C PHE A 126 -4.67 8.43 15.14
N PHE A 127 -4.88 8.14 16.43
CA PHE A 127 -4.33 6.93 17.04
C PHE A 127 -4.90 5.65 16.42
N TYR A 128 -6.20 5.63 16.14
CA TYR A 128 -6.86 4.51 15.47
C TYR A 128 -6.28 4.25 14.08
N THR A 129 -6.13 5.29 13.26
CA THR A 129 -5.54 5.17 11.91
C THR A 129 -4.09 4.69 11.97
N ILE A 130 -3.30 5.18 12.93
CA ILE A 130 -1.90 4.74 13.11
C ILE A 130 -1.83 3.26 13.50
N ILE A 131 -2.71 2.78 14.39
CA ILE A 131 -2.77 1.35 14.74
C ILE A 131 -3.14 0.52 13.52
N GLN A 132 -4.13 0.94 12.71
CA GLN A 132 -4.50 0.21 11.50
C GLN A 132 -3.32 0.11 10.53
N ILE A 133 -2.62 1.22 10.29
CA ILE A 133 -1.42 1.24 9.45
C ILE A 133 -0.38 0.25 9.98
N ALA A 134 -0.12 0.26 11.28
CA ALA A 134 0.86 -0.63 11.90
C ALA A 134 0.49 -2.11 11.77
N ILE A 135 -0.78 -2.46 12.01
CA ILE A 135 -1.27 -3.85 11.89
C ILE A 135 -1.07 -4.35 10.46
N ILE A 136 -1.49 -3.55 9.48
CA ILE A 136 -1.41 -4.02 8.09
C ILE A 136 0.04 -4.06 7.60
N ASP A 137 0.86 -3.07 7.99
CA ASP A 137 2.29 -3.10 7.68
C ASP A 137 2.97 -4.32 8.28
N ILE A 138 2.65 -4.75 9.51
CA ILE A 138 3.19 -5.97 10.11
C ILE A 138 2.82 -7.21 9.27
N VAL A 139 1.55 -7.32 8.84
CA VAL A 139 1.08 -8.44 8.02
C VAL A 139 1.84 -8.50 6.69
N PHE A 140 1.97 -7.38 5.98
CA PHE A 140 2.71 -7.33 4.71
C PHE A 140 4.22 -7.45 4.86
N SER A 141 4.79 -6.90 5.93
CA SER A 141 6.23 -6.91 6.16
C SER A 141 6.75 -8.27 6.59
N LEU A 142 5.94 -9.12 7.22
CA LEU A 142 6.38 -10.45 7.64
C LEU A 142 6.83 -11.28 6.45
N ASP A 143 6.04 -11.30 5.37
CA ASP A 143 6.38 -12.01 4.15
C ASP A 143 7.54 -11.35 3.37
N SER A 144 7.59 -10.02 3.30
CA SER A 144 8.69 -9.32 2.63
C SER A 144 10.04 -9.53 3.35
N VAL A 145 10.04 -9.51 4.70
CA VAL A 145 11.23 -9.73 5.52
C VAL A 145 11.72 -11.18 5.39
N ILE A 146 10.82 -12.17 5.44
CA ILE A 146 11.20 -13.58 5.23
C ILE A 146 11.83 -13.77 3.85
N THR A 147 11.24 -13.15 2.81
CA THR A 147 11.79 -13.20 1.44
C THR A 147 13.18 -12.54 1.38
N ALA A 148 13.35 -11.36 1.99
CA ALA A 148 14.63 -10.63 2.01
C ALA A 148 15.75 -11.43 2.70
N VAL A 149 15.42 -12.06 3.82
CA VAL A 149 16.33 -12.93 4.58
C VAL A 149 16.75 -14.16 3.77
N GLY A 150 15.86 -14.70 2.94
CA GLY A 150 16.20 -15.78 2.01
C GLY A 150 17.15 -15.39 0.89
N MET A 151 17.29 -14.08 0.59
CA MET A 151 18.10 -13.57 -0.52
C MET A 151 19.47 -13.03 -0.11
N VAL A 152 19.60 -12.39 1.06
CA VAL A 152 20.83 -11.69 1.46
C VAL A 152 21.19 -11.94 2.93
N SER A 153 22.40 -12.41 3.17
CA SER A 153 22.89 -12.75 4.52
C SER A 153 23.36 -11.55 5.36
N HIS A 154 23.49 -10.37 4.76
CA HIS A 154 24.02 -9.18 5.42
C HIS A 154 22.93 -8.26 5.96
N VAL A 155 22.63 -8.40 7.26
CA VAL A 155 21.64 -7.59 7.98
C VAL A 155 21.82 -6.07 7.80
N PRO A 156 23.04 -5.48 7.88
CA PRO A 156 23.20 -4.04 7.68
C PRO A 156 22.78 -3.56 6.27
N VAL A 157 22.97 -4.39 5.25
CA VAL A 157 22.59 -4.08 3.86
C VAL A 157 21.07 -4.08 3.72
N MET A 158 20.39 -5.04 4.36
CA MET A 158 18.92 -5.09 4.39
C MET A 158 18.33 -3.88 5.12
N ILE A 159 18.89 -3.50 6.28
CA ILE A 159 18.44 -2.30 7.01
C ILE A 159 18.64 -1.05 6.16
N ALA A 160 19.80 -0.89 5.54
CA ALA A 160 20.06 0.25 4.66
C ALA A 160 19.07 0.31 3.49
N ALA A 161 18.76 -0.83 2.87
CA ALA A 161 17.80 -0.93 1.78
C ALA A 161 16.39 -0.52 2.23
N ILE A 162 15.93 -1.00 3.40
CA ILE A 162 14.63 -0.62 3.98
C ILE A 162 14.58 0.89 4.25
N ILE A 163 15.62 1.45 4.87
CA ILE A 163 15.67 2.89 5.18
C ILE A 163 15.61 3.72 3.90
N VAL A 164 16.42 3.38 2.89
CA VAL A 164 16.45 4.13 1.62
C VAL A 164 15.12 4.00 0.87
N ALA A 165 14.54 2.79 0.80
CA ALA A 165 13.23 2.58 0.19
C ALA A 165 12.14 3.42 0.88
N VAL A 166 12.09 3.42 2.22
CA VAL A 166 11.11 4.23 2.96
C VAL A 166 11.34 5.72 2.78
N LEU A 167 12.59 6.19 2.78
CA LEU A 167 12.87 7.61 2.54
C LEU A 167 12.37 8.07 1.15
N VAL A 168 12.59 7.26 0.11
CA VAL A 168 12.03 7.52 -1.23
C VAL A 168 10.51 7.58 -1.17
N MET A 169 9.88 6.62 -0.49
CA MET A 169 8.43 6.60 -0.31
C MET A 169 7.93 7.85 0.43
N MET A 170 8.58 8.29 1.51
CA MET A 170 8.21 9.49 2.26
C MET A 170 8.24 10.76 1.40
N LEU A 171 9.23 10.88 0.51
CA LEU A 171 9.32 11.99 -0.45
C LEU A 171 8.16 11.96 -1.45
N CYS A 172 7.77 10.77 -1.92
CA CYS A 172 6.68 10.59 -2.89
C CYS A 172 5.28 10.61 -2.26
N ALA A 173 5.16 10.39 -0.94
CA ALA A 173 3.89 10.11 -0.28
C ALA A 173 2.86 11.23 -0.40
N GLY A 174 3.30 12.49 -0.38
CA GLY A 174 2.42 13.63 -0.64
C GLY A 174 1.84 13.64 -2.04
N ALA A 175 2.68 13.38 -3.05
CA ALA A 175 2.27 13.35 -4.44
C ALA A 175 1.33 12.16 -4.72
N ILE A 176 1.64 10.98 -4.21
CA ILE A 176 0.81 9.77 -4.35
C ILE A 176 -0.56 10.00 -3.71
N SER A 177 -0.61 10.52 -2.49
CA SER A 177 -1.86 10.83 -1.79
C SER A 177 -2.74 11.81 -2.57
N ASN A 178 -2.16 12.93 -3.01
CA ASN A 178 -2.91 13.93 -3.78
C ASN A 178 -3.40 13.36 -5.12
N PHE A 179 -2.65 12.44 -5.72
CA PHE A 179 -3.02 11.78 -6.96
C PHE A 179 -4.19 10.81 -6.77
N ILE A 180 -4.18 10.02 -5.68
CA ILE A 180 -5.29 9.13 -5.30
C ILE A 180 -6.55 9.94 -4.98
N ASP A 181 -6.44 11.03 -4.21
CA ASP A 181 -7.57 11.88 -3.85
C ASP A 181 -8.24 12.52 -5.08
N LYS A 182 -7.44 12.85 -6.11
CA LYS A 182 -7.94 13.43 -7.36
C LYS A 182 -8.60 12.40 -8.28
N HIS A 183 -8.28 11.13 -8.14
CA HIS A 183 -8.72 10.05 -9.02
C HIS A 183 -9.38 8.92 -8.20
N PRO A 184 -10.68 9.01 -7.90
CA PRO A 184 -11.40 8.02 -7.07
C PRO A 184 -11.31 6.58 -7.60
N SER A 185 -11.17 6.41 -8.91
CA SER A 185 -10.95 5.11 -9.53
C SER A 185 -9.64 4.44 -9.08
N LEU A 186 -8.58 5.21 -8.77
CA LEU A 186 -7.36 4.67 -8.17
C LEU A 186 -7.57 4.20 -6.73
N LYS A 187 -8.40 4.90 -5.96
CA LYS A 187 -8.80 4.45 -4.61
C LYS A 187 -9.51 3.10 -4.70
N MET A 188 -10.48 2.97 -5.61
CA MET A 188 -11.19 1.71 -5.84
C MET A 188 -10.27 0.59 -6.32
N LEU A 189 -9.35 0.90 -7.23
CA LEU A 189 -8.37 -0.05 -7.74
C LEU A 189 -7.48 -0.59 -6.61
N ALA A 190 -6.98 0.29 -5.76
CA ALA A 190 -6.16 -0.07 -4.61
C ALA A 190 -6.91 -0.92 -3.58
N LEU A 191 -8.17 -0.59 -3.27
CA LEU A 191 -9.01 -1.42 -2.39
C LEU A 191 -9.26 -2.80 -3.00
N SER A 192 -9.38 -2.89 -4.32
CA SER A 192 -9.50 -4.16 -5.04
C SER A 192 -8.20 -4.96 -4.97
N PHE A 193 -7.04 -4.31 -5.03
CA PHE A 193 -5.76 -4.98 -4.80
C PHE A 193 -5.63 -5.51 -3.37
N LEU A 194 -6.07 -4.76 -2.36
CA LEU A 194 -6.09 -5.27 -0.99
C LEU A 194 -6.96 -6.52 -0.83
N ILE A 195 -8.07 -6.64 -1.59
CA ILE A 195 -8.88 -7.86 -1.61
C ILE A 195 -8.09 -9.02 -2.24
N VAL A 196 -7.43 -8.79 -3.38
CA VAL A 196 -6.59 -9.80 -4.05
C VAL A 196 -5.46 -10.25 -3.13
N VAL A 197 -4.71 -9.31 -2.55
CA VAL A 197 -3.61 -9.62 -1.65
C VAL A 197 -4.14 -10.33 -0.39
N GLY A 198 -5.23 -9.86 0.21
CA GLY A 198 -5.84 -10.54 1.36
C GLY A 198 -6.25 -11.98 1.05
N THR A 199 -6.75 -12.23 -0.16
CA THR A 199 -7.07 -13.59 -0.63
C THR A 199 -5.79 -14.43 -0.81
N VAL A 200 -4.72 -13.85 -1.36
CA VAL A 200 -3.42 -14.51 -1.51
C VAL A 200 -2.81 -14.84 -0.16
N LEU A 201 -2.87 -13.95 0.84
CA LEU A 201 -2.38 -14.23 2.18
C LEU A 201 -3.13 -15.39 2.86
N ILE A 202 -4.45 -15.44 2.69
CA ILE A 202 -5.24 -16.59 3.16
C ILE A 202 -4.80 -17.86 2.42
N ALA A 203 -4.61 -17.83 1.10
CA ALA A 203 -4.13 -18.98 0.35
C ALA A 203 -2.74 -19.44 0.85
N GLU A 204 -1.80 -18.51 1.04
CA GLU A 204 -0.45 -18.80 1.55
C GLU A 204 -0.48 -19.37 2.97
N SER A 205 -1.46 -19.00 3.81
CA SER A 205 -1.62 -19.60 5.15
C SER A 205 -2.06 -21.07 5.14
N PHE A 206 -2.51 -21.58 4.00
CA PHE A 206 -2.83 -22.99 3.78
C PHE A 206 -1.78 -23.69 2.89
N ASP A 207 -0.54 -23.17 2.87
CA ASP A 207 0.57 -23.63 2.03
C ASP A 207 0.31 -23.56 0.51
N VAL A 208 -0.76 -22.87 0.08
CA VAL A 208 -1.04 -22.64 -1.33
C VAL A 208 -0.19 -21.48 -1.82
N HIS A 209 0.95 -21.83 -2.40
CA HIS A 209 1.91 -20.85 -2.92
C HIS A 209 1.38 -20.21 -4.20
N VAL A 210 1.03 -18.93 -4.13
CA VAL A 210 0.68 -18.12 -5.30
C VAL A 210 1.93 -17.36 -5.76
N PRO A 211 2.40 -17.55 -7.01
CA PRO A 211 3.53 -16.77 -7.51
C PRO A 211 3.21 -15.28 -7.49
N LYS A 212 3.93 -14.52 -6.66
CA LYS A 212 3.72 -13.08 -6.45
C LYS A 212 3.79 -12.28 -7.75
N GLY A 213 4.54 -12.77 -8.75
CA GLY A 213 4.60 -12.20 -10.09
C GLY A 213 3.23 -12.08 -10.78
N TYR A 214 2.28 -12.97 -10.51
CA TYR A 214 0.92 -12.85 -11.05
C TYR A 214 0.17 -11.68 -10.42
N VAL A 215 0.32 -11.48 -9.11
CA VAL A 215 -0.28 -10.35 -8.40
C VAL A 215 0.34 -9.04 -8.91
N TYR A 216 1.67 -8.95 -8.98
CA TYR A 216 2.36 -7.76 -9.50
C TYR A 216 2.00 -7.45 -10.95
N PHE A 217 1.89 -8.48 -11.79
CA PHE A 217 1.46 -8.30 -13.17
C PHE A 217 0.03 -7.78 -13.26
N ALA A 218 -0.90 -8.36 -12.49
CA ALA A 218 -2.28 -7.89 -12.44
C ALA A 218 -2.38 -6.44 -11.95
N MET A 219 -1.56 -6.06 -10.96
CA MET A 219 -1.51 -4.70 -10.45
C MET A 219 -0.96 -3.71 -11.48
N ALA A 220 0.19 -4.02 -12.08
CA ALA A 220 0.80 -3.20 -13.12
C ALA A 220 -0.11 -3.05 -14.34
N PHE A 221 -0.75 -4.13 -14.78
CA PHE A 221 -1.71 -4.12 -15.88
C PHE A 221 -2.90 -3.23 -15.57
N SER A 222 -3.51 -3.38 -14.40
CA SER A 222 -4.69 -2.60 -14.03
C SER A 222 -4.37 -1.12 -13.82
N LEU A 223 -3.19 -0.80 -13.27
CA LEU A 223 -2.69 0.58 -13.21
C LEU A 223 -2.46 1.18 -14.60
N ALA A 224 -1.93 0.40 -15.55
CA ALA A 224 -1.74 0.85 -16.93
C ALA A 224 -3.08 1.12 -17.62
N VAL A 225 -4.06 0.22 -17.47
CA VAL A 225 -5.43 0.41 -17.96
C VAL A 225 -6.05 1.65 -17.33
N GLU A 226 -5.87 1.85 -16.03
CA GLU A 226 -6.41 3.02 -15.33
C GLU A 226 -5.74 4.33 -15.77
N ALA A 227 -4.43 4.32 -16.02
CA ALA A 227 -3.73 5.46 -16.60
C ALA A 227 -4.29 5.84 -17.99
N ILE A 228 -4.61 4.84 -18.82
CA ILE A 228 -5.27 5.05 -20.12
C ILE A 228 -6.68 5.62 -19.91
N ASN A 229 -7.46 5.08 -18.97
CA ASN A 229 -8.80 5.57 -18.65
C ASN A 229 -8.80 7.03 -18.19
N ILE A 230 -7.89 7.41 -17.29
CA ILE A 230 -7.73 8.79 -16.81
C ILE A 230 -7.37 9.72 -17.98
N ARG A 231 -6.45 9.30 -18.85
CA ARG A 231 -6.05 10.07 -20.04
C ARG A 231 -7.22 10.24 -21.01
N MET A 232 -7.99 9.19 -21.24
CA MET A 232 -9.16 9.20 -22.13
C MET A 232 -10.25 10.13 -21.58
N ARG A 233 -10.61 10.03 -20.29
CA ARG A 233 -11.58 10.92 -19.63
C ARG A 233 -11.14 12.39 -19.71
N THR A 234 -9.87 12.67 -19.45
CA THR A 234 -9.31 14.03 -19.53
C THR A 234 -9.34 14.58 -20.96
N ALA A 235 -9.05 13.75 -21.96
CA ALA A 235 -9.12 14.13 -23.37
C ALA A 235 -10.55 14.43 -23.82
N MET A 236 -11.53 13.61 -23.41
CA MET A 236 -12.95 13.83 -23.69
C MET A 236 -13.48 15.12 -23.04
N ALA A 237 -13.14 15.37 -21.77
CA ALA A 237 -13.52 16.60 -21.07
C ALA A 237 -12.95 17.86 -21.76
N ARG A 238 -11.70 17.80 -22.25
CA ARG A 238 -11.11 18.90 -23.05
C ARG A 238 -11.81 19.13 -24.38
N LYS A 239 -12.34 18.08 -25.02
CA LYS A 239 -13.07 18.18 -26.29
C LYS A 239 -14.45 18.83 -26.08
N GLN A 240 -15.18 18.41 -25.04
CA GLN A 240 -16.49 18.99 -24.67
C GLN A 240 -16.38 20.46 -24.22
N GLY A 241 -15.31 20.82 -23.50
CA GLY A 241 -15.04 22.21 -23.11
C GLY A 241 -14.71 23.15 -24.27
N LYS A 242 -14.25 22.62 -25.41
CA LYS A 242 -14.05 23.38 -26.66
C LYS A 242 -15.35 23.58 -27.46
N GLU A 243 -16.31 22.67 -27.36
CA GLU A 243 -17.62 22.80 -28.03
C GLU A 243 -18.57 23.79 -27.33
N HIS A 244 -18.35 24.08 -26.04
CA HIS A 244 -19.15 25.03 -25.25
C HIS A 244 -18.55 26.43 -25.16
N GLU A 245 -17.59 26.81 -26.02
CA GLU A 245 -17.16 28.20 -26.11
C GLU A 245 -18.37 29.02 -26.61
N PRO A 246 -18.96 29.91 -25.79
CA PRO A 246 -20.22 30.56 -26.15
C PRO A 246 -20.01 31.36 -27.42
N VAL A 247 -20.75 31.01 -28.47
CA VAL A 247 -20.73 31.73 -29.74
C VAL A 247 -21.03 33.18 -29.43
N LYS A 248 -20.03 34.05 -29.58
CA LYS A 248 -20.18 35.49 -29.41
C LYS A 248 -21.13 35.98 -30.51
N LEU A 249 -22.42 36.04 -30.20
CA LEU A 249 -23.42 36.67 -31.05
C LEU A 249 -23.02 38.15 -31.16
N ARG A 250 -22.36 38.47 -32.27
CA ARG A 250 -21.97 39.84 -32.63
C ARG A 250 -23.25 40.65 -32.78
N LYS A 251 -23.64 41.41 -31.76
CA LYS A 251 -24.69 42.43 -31.87
C LYS A 251 -24.11 43.67 -32.52
N ASP A 252 -23.78 43.56 -33.79
CA ASP A 252 -23.57 44.75 -34.62
C ASP A 252 -24.90 45.01 -35.30
N ILE A 253 -25.75 45.81 -34.68
CA ILE A 253 -26.85 46.46 -35.39
C ILE A 253 -26.22 47.65 -36.12
N PRO A 254 -26.12 47.65 -37.46
CA PRO A 254 -25.63 48.81 -38.17
C PRO A 254 -26.73 49.86 -38.18
N GLY A 255 -26.51 51.00 -37.51
CA GLY A 255 -27.32 52.21 -37.67
C GLY A 255 -28.32 52.53 -36.56
N GLN A 256 -27.86 52.62 -35.31
CA GLN A 256 -28.50 53.46 -34.29
C GLN A 256 -27.49 54.46 -33.72
#